data_AF-A0A165PPC2-F1
#
_entry.id   AF-A0A165PPC2-F1
#
_cell.length_a   1.000
_cell.length_b   1.000
_cell.length_c   1.000
_cell.angle_alpha   90.00
_cell.angle_beta   90.00
_cell.angle_gamma   90.00
#
_symmetry.space_group_name_H-M   'P 1'
#
loop_
_entity.id
_entity.type
_entity.pdbx_description
1 polymer ?
#
loop_
_entity_poly.entity_id
_entity_poly.type
_entity_poly.pdbx_seq_one_letter_code
_entity_poly.pdbx_strand_id
1 'polypeptide(L)'
;MSDFPALPGFYKLMYLYIEPTSTILPSVLAWFFPGAEWFHHGLIPSADPPPPAGFLDARTKMAIWQLGNCYLLLGLISSFVFRAVRDALPNNPVAQERILGASFTALALADVSTTMIWSWIGLPDDLKYNPLAWNSMTHGNISFVVVLLSGRLAWFMGIGRTRYFYGQRPKGKAA
;
A
#
# COMPACT_ATOMS: atom_id res chain seq x y z
N MET A 1 10.10 14.11 -19.99
CA MET A 1 9.76 13.29 -18.81
C MET A 1 10.87 13.51 -17.81
N SER A 2 10.60 14.10 -16.64
CA SER A 2 11.65 14.38 -15.66
C SER A 2 12.24 13.07 -15.12
N ASP A 3 13.57 12.94 -15.23
CA ASP A 3 14.32 11.83 -14.68
C ASP A 3 14.07 11.75 -13.17
N PHE A 4 13.69 10.55 -12.71
CA PHE A 4 13.64 10.25 -11.29
C PHE A 4 14.60 9.09 -11.03
N PRO A 5 15.89 9.39 -10.78
CA PRO A 5 16.95 8.37 -10.72
C PRO A 5 16.68 7.31 -9.64
N ALA A 6 15.97 7.67 -8.57
CA ALA A 6 15.66 6.76 -7.45
C ALA A 6 14.52 5.76 -7.73
N LEU A 7 13.61 6.07 -8.67
CA LEU A 7 12.54 5.16 -9.14
C LEU A 7 12.38 5.26 -10.67
N PRO A 8 13.17 4.51 -11.43
CA PRO A 8 13.01 4.44 -12.88
C PRO A 8 11.81 3.56 -13.28
N GLY A 9 11.11 3.98 -14.34
CA GLY A 9 10.18 3.16 -15.12
C GLY A 9 9.08 2.45 -14.31
N PHE A 10 9.17 1.12 -14.22
CA PHE A 10 8.16 0.24 -13.61
C PHE A 10 7.84 0.61 -12.16
N TYR A 11 8.86 0.93 -11.36
CA TYR A 11 8.65 1.31 -9.96
C TYR A 11 7.90 2.65 -9.83
N LYS A 12 8.12 3.58 -10.75
CA LYS A 12 7.36 4.84 -10.80
C LYS A 12 5.89 4.58 -11.09
N LEU A 13 5.57 3.72 -12.06
CA LEU A 13 4.18 3.38 -12.35
C LEU A 13 3.51 2.72 -11.12
N MET A 14 4.20 1.75 -10.53
CA MET A 14 3.66 0.96 -9.42
C MET A 14 3.47 1.79 -8.14
N TYR A 15 4.48 2.56 -7.72
CA TYR A 15 4.46 3.25 -6.44
C TYR A 15 3.95 4.69 -6.47
N LEU A 16 4.01 5.35 -7.63
CA LEU A 16 3.57 6.75 -7.75
C LEU A 16 2.13 6.88 -8.26
N TYR A 17 1.60 5.83 -8.90
CA TYR A 17 0.26 5.82 -9.48
C TYR A 17 -0.57 4.66 -8.96
N ILE A 18 -0.13 3.41 -9.14
CA ILE A 18 -0.95 2.24 -8.80
C ILE A 18 -1.22 2.16 -7.29
N GLU A 19 -0.19 2.23 -6.44
CA GLU A 19 -0.34 2.13 -4.98
C GLU A 19 -1.17 3.28 -4.37
N PRO A 20 -0.95 4.56 -4.74
CA PRO A 20 -1.81 5.64 -4.27
C PRO A 20 -3.25 5.48 -4.74
N THR A 21 -3.46 5.09 -5.99
CA THR A 21 -4.81 4.87 -6.49
C THR A 21 -5.49 3.71 -5.77
N SER A 22 -4.79 2.60 -5.50
CA SER A 22 -5.35 1.45 -4.80
C SER A 22 -5.64 1.71 -3.31
N THR A 23 -4.95 2.65 -2.69
CA THR A 23 -5.19 3.06 -1.29
C THR A 23 -6.23 4.16 -1.18
N ILE A 24 -6.33 5.06 -2.16
CA ILE A 24 -7.35 6.11 -2.20
C ILE A 24 -8.72 5.53 -2.59
N LEU A 25 -8.78 4.61 -3.57
CA LEU A 25 -10.04 4.04 -4.07
C LEU A 25 -10.94 3.48 -2.96
N PRO A 26 -10.47 2.62 -2.04
CA PRO A 26 -11.31 2.08 -0.97
C PRO A 26 -11.87 3.16 -0.04
N SER A 27 -11.11 4.23 0.22
CA SER A 27 -11.57 5.37 1.03
C SER A 27 -12.74 6.11 0.37
N VAL A 28 -12.64 6.36 -0.94
CA VAL A 28 -13.69 7.02 -1.74
C VAL A 28 -14.93 6.14 -1.83
N LEU A 29 -14.75 4.84 -2.08
CA LEU A 29 -15.86 3.88 -2.17
C LEU A 29 -16.60 3.72 -0.84
N ALA A 30 -15.88 3.77 0.30
CA ALA A 30 -16.47 3.70 1.64
C ALA A 30 -17.26 4.96 2.02
N TRP A 31 -16.94 6.13 1.44
CA TRP A 31 -17.62 7.40 1.74
C TRP A 31 -18.80 7.71 0.84
N PHE A 32 -18.66 7.44 -0.46
CA PHE A 32 -19.67 7.84 -1.44
C PHE A 32 -20.56 6.68 -1.89
N PHE A 33 -19.99 5.69 -2.57
CA PHE A 33 -20.72 4.55 -3.12
C PHE A 33 -19.71 3.42 -3.41
N PRO A 34 -19.87 2.19 -2.90
CA PRO A 34 -21.10 1.55 -2.40
C PRO A 34 -21.36 1.72 -0.89
N GLY A 35 -20.55 2.50 -0.18
CA GLY A 35 -20.78 2.88 1.22
C GLY A 35 -20.06 2.00 2.26
N ALA A 36 -20.22 2.34 3.53
CA ALA A 36 -19.56 1.66 4.64
C ALA A 36 -20.09 0.23 4.85
N GLU A 37 -21.37 -0.01 4.55
CA GLU A 37 -22.02 -1.33 4.64
C GLU A 37 -21.40 -2.35 3.69
N TRP A 38 -21.14 -1.95 2.44
CA TRP A 38 -20.43 -2.77 1.48
C TRP A 38 -18.98 -3.02 1.90
N PHE A 39 -18.30 -1.98 2.40
CA PHE A 39 -16.92 -2.11 2.87
C PHE A 39 -16.82 -3.09 4.04
N HIS A 40 -17.73 -3.00 5.02
CA HIS A 40 -17.82 -3.93 6.14
C HIS A 40 -18.04 -5.36 5.69
N HIS A 41 -18.99 -5.58 4.78
CA HIS A 41 -19.29 -6.90 4.25
C HIS A 41 -18.12 -7.46 3.44
N GLY A 42 -17.38 -6.60 2.71
CA GLY A 42 -16.20 -6.98 1.95
C GLY A 42 -15.02 -7.47 2.82
N LEU A 43 -14.96 -7.13 4.11
CA LEU A 43 -13.87 -7.55 4.99
C LEU A 43 -13.78 -9.07 5.15
N ILE A 44 -14.91 -9.77 5.09
CA ILE A 44 -14.98 -11.22 5.18
C ILE A 44 -15.73 -11.73 3.94
N PRO A 45 -15.14 -12.64 3.13
CA PRO A 45 -15.86 -13.25 2.02
C PRO A 45 -17.13 -13.97 2.52
N SER A 46 -18.30 -13.49 2.09
CA SER A 46 -19.57 -14.19 2.23
C SER A 46 -20.28 -14.24 0.88
N ALA A 47 -21.09 -15.29 0.67
CA ALA A 47 -21.99 -15.41 -0.46
C ALA A 47 -23.31 -14.64 -0.25
N ASP A 48 -23.54 -14.14 0.97
CA ASP A 48 -24.74 -13.38 1.31
C ASP A 48 -24.74 -12.00 0.64
N PRO A 49 -25.92 -11.42 0.33
CA PRO A 49 -25.98 -10.06 -0.18
C PRO A 49 -25.48 -9.06 0.88
N PRO A 50 -24.90 -7.92 0.46
CA PRO A 50 -24.48 -6.88 1.39
C PRO A 50 -25.69 -6.38 2.22
N PRO A 51 -25.48 -6.11 3.52
CA PRO A 51 -26.57 -5.76 4.41
C PRO A 51 -27.24 -4.43 3.99
N PRO A 52 -28.54 -4.24 4.26
CA PRO A 52 -29.27 -3.03 3.92
C PRO A 52 -28.66 -1.77 4.56
N ALA A 53 -28.85 -0.61 3.92
CA ALA A 53 -28.42 0.68 4.46
C ALA A 53 -29.01 0.92 5.86
N GLY A 54 -28.15 1.24 6.84
CA GLY A 54 -28.56 1.42 8.23
C GLY A 54 -28.54 0.16 9.11
N PHE A 55 -28.13 -1.00 8.59
CA PHE A 55 -27.92 -2.21 9.39
C PHE A 55 -26.71 -2.11 10.33
N LEU A 56 -25.71 -1.31 9.98
CA LEU A 56 -24.52 -1.11 10.80
C LEU A 56 -24.79 -0.16 11.97
N ASP A 57 -24.34 -0.55 13.15
CA ASP A 57 -24.29 0.34 14.31
C ASP A 57 -23.44 1.58 14.01
N ALA A 58 -23.81 2.72 14.62
CA ALA A 58 -23.14 4.00 14.43
C ALA A 58 -21.64 3.93 14.75
N ARG A 59 -21.26 3.10 15.74
CA ARG A 59 -19.85 2.89 16.13
C ARG A 59 -19.08 2.16 15.04
N THR A 60 -19.65 1.12 14.45
CA THR A 60 -19.04 0.36 13.36
C THR A 60 -18.89 1.21 12.12
N LYS A 61 -19.91 2.01 11.77
CA LYS A 61 -19.84 2.97 10.66
C LYS A 61 -18.73 3.99 10.86
N MET A 62 -18.57 4.52 12.07
CA MET A 62 -17.49 5.46 12.39
C MET A 62 -16.11 4.81 12.27
N ALA A 63 -15.94 3.56 12.73
CA ALA A 63 -14.69 2.83 12.60
C ALA A 63 -14.28 2.62 11.13
N ILE A 64 -15.24 2.29 10.26
CA ILE A 64 -14.99 2.12 8.82
C ILE A 64 -14.58 3.43 8.15
N TRP A 65 -15.21 4.55 8.53
CA TRP A 65 -14.82 5.86 8.01
C TRP A 65 -13.44 6.29 8.49
N GLN A 66 -13.06 6.00 9.73
CA GLN A 66 -11.70 6.24 10.22
C GLN A 66 -10.68 5.38 9.48
N LEU A 67 -11.00 4.11 9.22
CA LEU A 67 -10.16 3.22 8.42
C LEU A 67 -10.00 3.75 6.99
N GLY A 68 -11.08 4.21 6.36
CA GLY A 68 -11.03 4.89 5.05
C GLY A 68 -10.13 6.13 5.07
N ASN A 69 -10.21 6.96 6.12
CA ASN A 69 -9.32 8.12 6.27
C ASN A 69 -7.85 7.72 6.38
N CYS A 70 -7.53 6.64 7.10
CA CYS A 70 -6.17 6.11 7.16
C CYS A 70 -5.66 5.67 5.78
N TYR A 71 -6.50 4.99 4.99
CA TYR A 71 -6.13 4.60 3.63
C TYR A 71 -5.91 5.80 2.70
N LEU A 72 -6.76 6.82 2.78
CA LEU A 72 -6.56 8.09 2.07
C LEU A 72 -5.23 8.73 2.47
N LEU A 73 -4.97 8.85 3.77
CA LEU A 73 -3.75 9.46 4.29
C LEU A 73 -2.49 8.74 3.78
N LEU A 74 -2.49 7.40 3.78
CA LEU A 74 -1.39 6.61 3.23
C LEU A 74 -1.20 6.86 1.73
N GLY A 75 -2.29 6.89 0.96
CA GLY A 75 -2.23 7.19 -0.48
C GLY A 75 -1.74 8.61 -0.78
N LEU A 76 -2.10 9.59 0.05
CA LEU A 76 -1.62 10.97 -0.05
C LEU A 76 -0.15 11.09 0.36
N ILE A 77 0.30 10.37 1.39
CA ILE A 77 1.72 10.33 1.78
C ILE A 77 2.54 9.74 0.63
N SER A 78 2.17 8.57 0.10
CA SER A 78 2.87 7.97 -1.04
C SER A 78 2.82 8.86 -2.29
N SER A 79 1.73 9.61 -2.50
CA SER A 79 1.64 10.54 -3.63
C SER A 79 2.46 11.81 -3.46
N PHE A 80 2.32 12.51 -2.34
CA PHE A 80 2.92 13.82 -2.12
C PHE A 80 4.36 13.72 -1.65
N VAL A 81 4.70 12.80 -0.74
CA VAL A 81 6.07 12.67 -0.24
C VAL A 81 7.00 12.24 -1.35
N PHE A 82 6.63 11.27 -2.18
CA PHE A 82 7.51 10.82 -3.28
C PHE A 82 7.70 11.91 -4.35
N ARG A 83 6.66 12.71 -4.63
CA ARG A 83 6.77 13.87 -5.54
C ARG A 83 7.60 14.99 -4.91
N ALA A 84 7.41 15.28 -3.64
CA ALA A 84 8.19 16.27 -2.90
C ALA A 84 9.68 15.91 -2.82
N VAL A 85 10.02 14.63 -2.60
CA VAL A 85 11.40 14.15 -2.58
C VAL A 85 12.07 14.30 -3.95
N ARG A 86 11.33 14.02 -5.03
CA ARG A 86 11.80 14.28 -6.41
C ARG A 86 12.10 15.76 -6.63
N ASP A 87 11.18 16.63 -6.21
CA ASP A 87 11.24 18.06 -6.54
C ASP A 87 12.20 18.84 -5.61
N ALA A 88 12.36 18.43 -4.35
CA ALA A 88 13.19 19.12 -3.37
C ALA A 88 14.68 18.71 -3.38
N LEU A 89 15.01 17.51 -3.87
CA LEU A 89 16.38 16.96 -3.81
C LEU A 89 16.92 16.48 -5.18
N PRO A 90 16.77 17.24 -6.29
CA PRO A 90 17.13 16.75 -7.64
C PRO A 90 18.61 16.38 -7.80
N ASN A 91 19.49 17.02 -7.03
CA ASN A 91 20.95 16.82 -7.11
C ASN A 91 21.53 15.87 -6.05
N ASN A 92 20.69 15.26 -5.19
CA ASN A 92 21.16 14.37 -4.13
C ASN A 92 20.43 13.01 -4.14
N PRO A 93 20.81 12.10 -5.04
CA PRO A 93 20.15 10.80 -5.18
C PRO A 93 20.31 9.92 -3.94
N VAL A 94 21.36 10.12 -3.14
CA VAL A 94 21.61 9.40 -1.87
C VAL A 94 20.55 9.77 -0.82
N ALA A 95 20.25 11.07 -0.69
CA ALA A 95 19.22 11.53 0.23
C ALA A 95 17.81 11.12 -0.23
N GLN A 96 17.54 11.17 -1.54
CA GLN A 96 16.28 10.67 -2.10
C GLN A 96 16.07 9.19 -1.76
N GLU A 97 17.10 8.36 -1.97
CA GLU A 97 17.01 6.92 -1.74
C GLU A 97 16.84 6.58 -0.25
N ARG A 98 17.42 7.36 0.67
CA ARG A 98 17.21 7.21 2.12
C ARG A 98 15.76 7.49 2.52
N ILE A 99 15.18 8.59 2.05
CA ILE A 99 13.80 8.96 2.40
C ILE A 99 12.82 7.95 1.81
N LEU A 100 13.01 7.59 0.53
CA LEU A 100 12.22 6.55 -0.13
C LEU A 100 12.36 5.19 0.56
N GLY A 101 13.58 4.81 0.97
CA GLY A 101 13.82 3.57 1.69
C GLY A 101 13.16 3.56 3.07
N ALA A 102 13.19 4.67 3.81
CA ALA A 102 12.48 4.79 5.08
C ALA A 102 10.96 4.65 4.89
N SER A 103 10.38 5.33 3.90
CA SER A 103 8.97 5.22 3.57
C SER A 103 8.58 3.81 3.11
N PHE A 104 9.36 3.19 2.23
CA PHE A 104 9.12 1.81 1.80
C PHE A 104 9.29 0.79 2.92
N THR A 105 10.17 1.05 3.90
CA THR A 105 10.28 0.19 5.08
C THR A 105 9.02 0.29 5.94
N ALA A 106 8.54 1.51 6.19
CA ALA A 106 7.30 1.73 6.94
C ALA A 106 6.08 1.09 6.24
N LEU A 107 5.97 1.26 4.92
CA LEU A 107 4.92 0.65 4.10
C LEU A 107 5.04 -0.87 4.07
N ALA A 108 6.24 -1.42 3.89
CA ALA A 108 6.45 -2.87 3.91
C ALA A 108 6.09 -3.48 5.28
N LEU A 109 6.39 -2.78 6.38
CA LEU A 109 5.97 -3.22 7.71
C LEU A 109 4.45 -3.19 7.83
N ALA A 110 3.78 -2.12 7.41
CA ALA A 110 2.32 -2.00 7.42
C ALA A 110 1.66 -3.10 6.57
N ASP A 111 2.20 -3.38 5.39
CA ASP A 111 1.72 -4.41 4.47
C ASP A 111 1.80 -5.82 5.09
N VAL A 112 2.95 -6.17 5.68
CA VAL A 112 3.15 -7.50 6.30
C VAL A 112 2.31 -7.63 7.55
N SER A 113 2.45 -6.68 8.49
CA SER A 113 1.89 -6.81 9.83
C SER A 113 0.40 -6.48 9.86
N THR A 114 -0.02 -5.35 9.27
CA THR A 114 -1.39 -4.86 9.39
C THR A 114 -2.32 -5.51 8.36
N THR A 115 -1.90 -5.62 7.10
CA THR A 115 -2.81 -6.00 6.02
C THR A 115 -2.75 -7.49 5.71
N MET A 116 -1.56 -8.08 5.57
CA MET A 116 -1.45 -9.51 5.22
C MET A 116 -1.76 -10.42 6.41
N ILE A 117 -1.08 -10.24 7.55
CA ILE A 117 -1.20 -11.14 8.70
C ILE A 117 -2.58 -11.04 9.35
N TRP A 118 -3.07 -9.84 9.67
CA TRP A 118 -4.39 -9.71 10.30
C TRP A 118 -5.54 -10.08 9.38
N SER A 119 -5.46 -9.80 8.06
CA SER A 119 -6.50 -10.28 7.14
C SER A 119 -6.50 -11.80 7.05
N TRP A 120 -5.32 -12.44 7.05
CA TRP A 120 -5.23 -13.90 7.02
C TRP A 120 -5.71 -14.55 8.33
N ILE A 121 -5.42 -13.97 9.50
CA ILE A 121 -5.94 -14.44 10.79
C ILE A 121 -7.46 -14.22 10.89
N GLY A 122 -7.97 -13.11 10.34
CA GLY A 122 -9.39 -12.76 10.37
C GLY A 122 -10.26 -13.57 9.42
N LEU A 123 -9.68 -14.26 8.42
CA LEU A 123 -10.44 -15.15 7.54
C LEU A 123 -10.83 -16.44 8.28
N PRO A 124 -12.01 -17.04 8.01
CA PRO A 124 -12.35 -18.38 8.46
C PRO A 124 -11.39 -19.44 7.89
N ASP A 125 -11.07 -20.48 8.65
CA ASP A 125 -10.07 -21.50 8.25
C ASP A 125 -10.37 -22.17 6.89
N ASP A 126 -11.65 -22.33 6.56
CA ASP A 126 -12.09 -22.90 5.29
C ASP A 126 -11.80 -22.00 4.08
N LEU A 127 -11.78 -20.67 4.28
CA LEU A 127 -11.53 -19.66 3.26
C LEU A 127 -10.05 -19.28 3.14
N LYS A 128 -9.23 -19.52 4.18
CA LYS A 128 -7.80 -19.20 4.18
C LYS A 128 -7.01 -19.87 3.05
N TYR A 129 -7.39 -21.10 2.71
CA TYR A 129 -6.68 -21.92 1.73
C TYR A 129 -7.39 -22.02 0.36
N ASN A 130 -8.52 -21.33 0.18
CA ASN A 130 -9.26 -21.31 -1.08
C ASN A 130 -9.22 -19.91 -1.73
N PRO A 131 -8.11 -19.56 -2.42
CA PRO A 131 -7.96 -18.26 -3.06
C PRO A 131 -8.98 -17.99 -4.18
N LEU A 132 -9.67 -19.01 -4.69
CA LEU A 132 -10.73 -18.84 -5.71
C LEU A 132 -12.05 -18.35 -5.10
N ALA A 133 -12.25 -18.52 -3.80
CA ALA A 133 -13.44 -18.06 -3.09
C ALA A 133 -13.27 -16.65 -2.49
N TRP A 134 -12.13 -16.00 -2.73
CA TRP A 134 -11.85 -14.67 -2.20
C TRP A 134 -12.62 -13.60 -2.95
N ASN A 135 -13.17 -12.64 -2.21
CA ASN A 135 -13.79 -11.46 -2.80
C ASN A 135 -12.70 -10.46 -3.25
N SER A 136 -13.11 -9.40 -3.95
CA SER A 136 -12.19 -8.37 -4.44
C SER A 136 -11.38 -7.68 -3.33
N MET A 137 -11.92 -7.58 -2.12
CA MET A 137 -11.25 -6.92 -0.99
C MET A 137 -10.20 -7.82 -0.36
N THR A 138 -10.46 -9.12 -0.22
CA THR A 138 -9.48 -10.11 0.23
C THR A 138 -8.33 -10.24 -0.76
N HIS A 139 -8.62 -10.27 -2.06
CA HIS A 139 -7.56 -10.21 -3.09
C HIS A 139 -6.75 -8.91 -3.03
N GLY A 140 -7.40 -7.79 -2.78
CA GLY A 140 -6.73 -6.50 -2.57
C GLY A 140 -5.80 -6.51 -1.34
N ASN A 141 -6.25 -7.07 -0.23
CA ASN A 141 -5.50 -7.08 1.03
C ASN A 141 -4.39 -8.14 1.09
N ILE A 142 -4.54 -9.26 0.37
CA ILE A 142 -3.58 -10.36 0.41
C ILE A 142 -2.77 -10.41 -0.89
N SER A 143 -3.42 -10.75 -2.01
CA SER A 143 -2.71 -10.98 -3.29
C SER A 143 -2.00 -9.72 -3.79
N PHE A 144 -2.70 -8.57 -3.80
CA PHE A 144 -2.14 -7.33 -4.32
C PHE A 144 -1.06 -6.75 -3.40
N VAL A 145 -1.23 -6.86 -2.07
CA VAL A 145 -0.19 -6.49 -1.09
C VAL A 145 1.05 -7.35 -1.23
N VAL A 146 0.93 -8.66 -1.49
CA VAL A 146 2.09 -9.53 -1.75
C VAL A 146 2.87 -9.06 -2.99
N VAL A 147 2.17 -8.65 -4.06
CA VAL A 147 2.81 -8.09 -5.25
C VAL A 147 3.56 -6.79 -4.91
N LEU A 148 2.92 -5.87 -4.18
CA LEU A 148 3.57 -4.63 -3.75
C LEU A 148 4.78 -4.90 -2.84
N LEU A 149 4.66 -5.82 -1.87
CA LEU A 149 5.77 -6.20 -1.00
C LEU A 149 6.93 -6.80 -1.79
N SER A 150 6.65 -7.70 -2.74
CA SER A 150 7.67 -8.30 -3.61
C SER A 150 8.41 -7.24 -4.41
N GLY A 151 7.68 -6.23 -4.93
CA GLY A 151 8.26 -5.08 -5.59
C GLY A 151 9.15 -4.24 -4.66
N ARG A 152 8.78 -4.09 -3.37
CA ARG A 152 9.57 -3.29 -2.42
C ARG A 152 10.84 -4.02 -2.06
N LEU A 153 10.77 -5.34 -1.86
CA LEU A 153 11.93 -6.19 -1.68
C LEU A 153 12.84 -6.15 -2.91
N ALA A 154 12.30 -6.20 -4.13
CA ALA A 154 13.06 -6.03 -5.36
C ALA A 154 13.74 -4.66 -5.46
N TRP A 155 13.06 -3.60 -5.00
CA TRP A 155 13.62 -2.25 -4.92
C TRP A 155 14.77 -2.16 -3.91
N PHE A 156 14.63 -2.74 -2.71
CA PHE A 156 15.74 -2.86 -1.74
C PHE A 156 16.89 -3.70 -2.30
N MET A 157 16.56 -4.75 -3.06
CA MET A 157 17.52 -5.60 -3.79
C MET A 157 18.16 -4.90 -5.02
N GLY A 158 17.73 -3.69 -5.36
CA GLY A 158 18.29 -2.90 -6.46
C GLY A 158 18.03 -3.50 -7.84
N ILE A 159 17.06 -4.40 -7.97
CA ILE A 159 16.72 -5.02 -9.25
C ILE A 159 16.10 -3.93 -10.15
N GLY A 160 16.70 -3.66 -11.31
CA GLY A 160 16.17 -2.68 -12.28
C GLY A 160 16.40 -1.20 -11.92
N ARG A 161 17.30 -0.88 -10.96
CA ARG A 161 17.71 0.50 -10.66
C ARG A 161 19.18 0.59 -10.24
N THR A 162 19.80 1.74 -10.43
CA THR A 162 21.11 2.06 -9.84
C THR A 162 20.96 2.36 -8.35
N ARG A 163 21.71 1.66 -7.50
CA ARG A 163 21.74 1.89 -6.05
C ARG A 163 22.78 2.96 -5.72
N TYR A 164 22.39 3.98 -4.98
CA TYR A 164 23.26 5.07 -4.55
C TYR A 164 23.58 5.01 -3.03
N PHE A 165 22.72 4.39 -2.23
CA PHE A 165 22.87 4.28 -0.77
C PHE A 165 22.77 2.83 -0.24
N TYR A 166 21.72 2.07 -0.58
CA TYR A 166 21.53 0.71 -0.04
C TYR A 166 22.45 -0.31 -0.72
N GLY A 167 23.20 -1.09 0.07
CA GLY A 167 24.11 -2.13 -0.42
C GLY A 167 25.43 -1.63 -1.02
N GLN A 168 25.65 -0.32 -1.06
CA GLN A 168 26.94 0.27 -1.42
C GLN A 168 27.86 0.21 -0.19
N ARG A 169 29.07 -0.35 -0.33
CA ARG A 169 30.09 -0.22 0.72
C ARG A 169 30.34 1.28 0.93
N PRO A 170 30.39 1.78 2.18
CA PRO A 170 30.84 3.15 2.39
C PRO A 170 32.19 3.26 1.70
N LYS A 171 32.35 4.23 0.80
CA LYS A 171 33.68 4.61 0.32
C LYS A 171 34.45 4.95 1.58
N GLY A 172 35.32 4.02 2.00
CA GLY A 172 36.23 4.26 3.12
C GLY A 172 36.87 5.61 2.86
N LYS A 173 36.90 6.46 3.90
CA LYS A 173 37.71 7.67 3.86
C LYS A 173 39.10 7.24 3.42
N ALA A 174 39.47 7.58 2.19
CA ALA A 174 40.84 7.52 1.76
C ALA A 174 41.50 8.75 2.39
N ALA A 175 42.20 8.50 3.49
CA ALA A 175 43.20 9.29 4.21
C ALA A 175 42.99 9.13 5.72
#